data_AF-A0A0S4JKP6-F1
#
_entry.id   AF-A0A0S4JKP6-F1
#
_cell.length_a   1.000
_cell.length_b   1.000
_cell.length_c   1.000
_cell.angle_alpha   90.00
_cell.angle_beta   90.00
_cell.angle_gamma   90.00
#
_symmetry.space_group_name_H-M   'P 1'
#
loop_
_entity.id
_entity.type
_entity.pdbx_description
1 polymer ?
#
loop_
_entity_poly.entity_id
_entity_poly.type
_entity_poly.pdbx_seq_one_letter_code
_entity_poly.pdbx_strand_id
1 'polypeptide(L)'
;MSVISVFAKGRGHAHEKVTNVGRYIPRARTPFQPSTFGRKNLTKEDLAQVWGRGRYRTGYANANSGYSTEKSKVMDDNTVTMIPKHELEKYMPDISLGPKSLVTPISLMSARNGHRVTHDMIHSYDAHIGALEKPAVVDHNNIIAQDNINFVGLNAATLDCRGRIYRWLRRGPFFQEDQYFRRYVAPGGLEKAPTQEVSLFKRVVRLAGKGRLKGACEEYRKITTVPPVEVYRALTAACIPHGNLGDAISVFEDGNAKLFYVARDGEVLHNLMSTAVTAKNRPRVMWVFNVMRGRYHENKFIRAEIDPLWQYRITVRGLTWLLDNGCAEEARVLYAFLEENKMLDNDLQVRLGQQMKDALAAGKPISLTAQGLSDLAVMKAVRALAANLRSAVQESQESFETALHESNSGRDDGALEWLQQKFGDVDVLAVMRLARYRGRRDLFAKPEDQELFFTRCTEWLYLLSERQAQSEGKPLTYMRKSKPSAVNENVRIAWVPELQKKTRLLPSEMGMGFSYKNGTRFVHETFPAAGATLASKFLALQPIQTEVTAAVDFSRLSGSIVSPPVSRLIHPSAGGASETRTLAVATAAVTAPATEGDNEVNSLADKNAVSMEPTFE
;
A
#
# COMPACT_ATOMS: atom_id res chain seq x y z
N MET A 1 5.04 75.19 -22.14
CA MET A 1 5.01 73.75 -22.46
C MET A 1 3.61 73.24 -22.21
N SER A 2 2.94 72.74 -23.25
CA SER A 2 1.59 72.16 -23.15
C SER A 2 1.68 70.74 -22.61
N VAL A 3 0.82 70.40 -21.63
CA VAL A 3 0.68 69.04 -21.11
C VAL A 3 -0.28 68.27 -22.02
N ILE A 4 0.19 67.17 -22.60
CA ILE A 4 -0.64 66.23 -23.37
C ILE A 4 -0.71 64.94 -22.56
N SER A 5 -1.91 64.58 -22.09
CA SER A 5 -2.13 63.37 -21.29
C SER A 5 -3.14 62.43 -21.95
N VAL A 6 -2.95 61.13 -21.73
CA VAL A 6 -3.90 60.09 -22.18
C VAL A 6 -5.12 60.03 -21.24
N PHE A 7 -4.89 60.20 -19.94
CA PHE A 7 -5.94 60.23 -18.91
C PHE A 7 -5.83 61.52 -18.10
N ALA A 8 -6.97 62.11 -17.76
CA ALA A 8 -7.01 63.36 -16.98
C ALA A 8 -6.74 63.14 -15.49
N LYS A 9 -7.09 61.96 -14.93
CA LYS A 9 -6.99 61.67 -13.50
C LYS A 9 -6.58 60.21 -13.25
N GLY A 10 -6.02 59.96 -12.07
CA GLY A 10 -5.74 58.62 -11.56
C GLY A 10 -6.11 58.48 -10.09
N ARG A 11 -6.04 57.25 -9.58
CA ARG A 11 -6.24 56.93 -8.16
C ARG A 11 -5.12 56.06 -7.59
N GLY A 12 -4.91 56.17 -6.28
CA GLY A 12 -4.01 55.27 -5.54
C GLY A 12 -4.67 53.92 -5.27
N HIS A 13 -3.91 52.84 -5.41
CA HIS A 13 -4.39 51.47 -5.16
C HIS A 13 -4.35 51.01 -3.69
N ALA A 14 -3.71 51.77 -2.80
CA ALA A 14 -3.52 51.41 -1.40
C ALA A 14 -4.42 52.27 -0.52
N HIS A 15 -4.91 51.69 0.58
CA HIS A 15 -5.70 52.43 1.56
C HIS A 15 -4.88 53.53 2.22
N GLU A 16 -5.53 54.63 2.60
CA GLU A 16 -4.89 55.83 3.16
C GLU A 16 -4.03 55.51 4.39
N LYS A 17 -4.55 54.71 5.33
CA LYS A 17 -3.82 54.23 6.53
C LYS A 17 -2.44 53.64 6.22
N VAL A 18 -2.33 52.81 5.18
CA VAL A 18 -1.04 52.19 4.78
C VAL A 18 -0.14 53.23 4.11
N THR A 19 -0.73 54.12 3.32
CA THR A 19 0.00 55.13 2.55
C THR A 19 0.60 56.22 3.44
N ASN A 20 -0.13 56.67 4.46
CA ASN A 20 0.30 57.73 5.38
C ASN A 20 1.55 57.34 6.19
N VAL A 21 1.70 56.06 6.51
CA VAL A 21 2.89 55.52 7.18
C VAL A 21 3.96 55.13 6.15
N GLY A 22 3.57 54.41 5.09
CA GLY A 22 4.50 53.84 4.11
C GLY A 22 5.30 54.87 3.33
N ARG A 23 4.83 56.13 3.21
CA ARG A 23 5.54 57.20 2.51
C ARG A 23 6.87 57.60 3.15
N TYR A 24 7.07 57.34 4.45
CA TYR A 24 8.31 57.68 5.15
C TYR A 24 9.44 56.68 4.91
N ILE A 25 9.14 55.52 4.31
CA ILE A 25 10.13 54.51 3.94
C ILE A 25 10.38 54.63 2.42
N PRO A 26 11.58 55.05 1.98
CA PRO A 26 11.90 55.17 0.56
C PRO A 26 11.74 53.82 -0.16
N ARG A 27 10.79 53.76 -1.11
CA ARG A 27 10.61 52.60 -1.98
C ARG A 27 11.49 52.73 -3.20
N ALA A 28 12.36 51.74 -3.43
CA ALA A 28 13.09 51.61 -4.70
C ALA A 28 12.10 51.45 -5.87
N ARG A 29 12.21 52.35 -6.85
CA ARG A 29 11.42 52.34 -8.08
C ARG A 29 12.27 51.82 -9.23
N THR A 30 11.63 51.43 -10.33
CA THR A 30 12.34 51.03 -11.54
C THR A 30 13.23 52.18 -12.03
N PRO A 31 14.56 52.01 -12.17
CA PRO A 31 15.48 53.11 -12.42
C PRO A 31 15.20 53.90 -13.70
N PHE A 32 14.88 53.19 -14.79
CA PHE A 32 14.63 53.79 -16.10
C PHE A 32 13.18 54.30 -16.30
N GLN A 33 12.26 53.97 -15.38
CA GLN A 33 10.88 54.46 -15.41
C GLN A 33 10.33 54.55 -13.97
N PRO A 34 10.71 55.58 -13.19
CA PRO A 34 10.35 55.66 -11.77
C PRO A 34 8.85 55.85 -11.50
N SER A 35 8.13 56.47 -12.43
CA SER A 35 6.68 56.64 -12.37
C SER A 35 5.98 55.47 -13.05
N THR A 36 5.15 54.74 -12.29
CA THR A 36 4.37 53.61 -12.81
C THR A 36 2.89 53.93 -12.76
N PHE A 37 2.28 54.13 -13.93
CA PHE A 37 0.84 54.26 -14.08
C PHE A 37 0.26 53.04 -14.81
N GLY A 38 -0.26 52.08 -14.04
CA GLY A 38 -0.86 50.85 -14.59
C GLY A 38 -2.39 50.87 -14.51
N ARG A 39 -3.04 49.84 -15.06
CA ARG A 39 -4.51 49.73 -15.11
C ARG A 39 -5.23 49.86 -13.75
N LYS A 40 -4.57 49.45 -12.66
CA LYS A 40 -5.09 49.58 -11.29
C LYS A 40 -5.22 51.03 -10.80
N ASN A 41 -4.52 51.96 -11.44
CA ASN A 41 -4.54 53.38 -11.10
C ASN A 41 -5.59 54.17 -11.91
N LEU A 42 -6.27 53.52 -12.86
CA LEU A 42 -7.34 54.15 -13.64
C LEU A 42 -8.56 54.44 -12.77
N THR A 43 -9.31 55.49 -13.10
CA THR A 43 -10.64 55.70 -12.54
C THR A 43 -11.58 54.57 -13.00
N LYS A 44 -12.75 54.42 -12.35
CA LYS A 44 -13.71 53.37 -12.74
C LYS A 44 -14.23 53.57 -14.17
N GLU A 45 -14.45 54.82 -14.56
CA GLU A 45 -14.93 55.21 -15.89
C GLU A 45 -13.88 54.92 -16.97
N ASP A 46 -12.64 55.38 -16.76
CA ASP A 46 -11.53 55.12 -17.68
C ASP A 46 -11.27 53.62 -17.82
N LEU A 47 -11.32 52.88 -16.71
CA LEU A 47 -11.15 51.43 -16.73
C LEU A 47 -12.26 50.75 -17.53
N ALA A 48 -13.53 51.13 -17.33
CA ALA A 48 -14.65 50.59 -18.10
C ALA A 48 -14.53 50.93 -19.59
N GLN A 49 -14.06 52.12 -19.95
CA GLN A 49 -13.85 52.48 -21.35
C GLN A 49 -12.72 51.66 -22.00
N VAL A 50 -11.58 51.54 -21.30
CA VAL A 50 -10.42 50.76 -21.77
C VAL A 50 -10.76 49.26 -21.84
N TRP A 51 -11.59 48.76 -20.93
CA TRP A 51 -12.01 47.35 -20.88
C TRP A 51 -12.99 46.97 -21.99
N GLY A 52 -13.84 47.91 -22.41
CA GLY A 52 -14.75 47.69 -23.54
C GLY A 52 -14.05 47.61 -24.89
N ARG A 53 -12.89 48.28 -24.99
CA ARG A 53 -11.99 48.23 -26.15
C ARG A 53 -11.06 47.01 -26.06
N GLY A 54 -10.38 46.71 -27.18
CA GLY A 54 -9.40 45.62 -27.24
C GLY A 54 -9.96 44.22 -27.45
N ARG A 55 -11.26 44.13 -27.70
CA ARG A 55 -12.00 42.91 -28.07
C ARG A 55 -12.60 43.14 -29.45
N TYR A 56 -12.29 42.27 -30.42
CA TYR A 56 -12.39 42.60 -31.85
C TYR A 56 -13.80 43.03 -32.30
N ARG A 57 -14.79 42.13 -32.24
CA ARG A 57 -16.18 42.43 -32.66
C ARG A 57 -17.22 42.20 -31.56
N THR A 58 -16.92 41.24 -30.67
CA THR A 58 -17.72 40.83 -29.51
C THR A 58 -17.59 41.76 -28.31
N GLY A 59 -16.62 42.69 -28.33
CA GLY A 59 -16.42 43.69 -27.29
C GLY A 59 -17.55 44.71 -27.24
N TYR A 60 -18.01 45.07 -26.04
CA TYR A 60 -19.16 45.98 -25.91
C TYR A 60 -18.90 47.42 -26.37
N ALA A 61 -17.64 47.83 -26.55
CA ALA A 61 -17.35 49.14 -27.13
C ALA A 61 -17.38 49.15 -28.67
N ASN A 62 -17.45 47.98 -29.32
CA ASN A 62 -17.65 47.93 -30.76
C ASN A 62 -19.09 48.35 -31.09
N ALA A 63 -19.25 49.30 -32.02
CA ALA A 63 -20.53 49.93 -32.35
C ALA A 63 -21.60 48.92 -32.78
N ASN A 64 -21.20 47.83 -33.45
CA ASN A 64 -22.11 46.78 -33.94
C ASN A 64 -22.09 45.49 -33.11
N SER A 65 -21.64 45.54 -31.85
CA SER A 65 -21.62 44.37 -30.95
C SER A 65 -22.99 44.01 -30.37
N GLY A 66 -23.97 44.91 -30.47
CA GLY A 66 -25.26 44.81 -29.78
C GLY A 66 -25.24 45.34 -28.33
N TYR A 67 -24.07 45.73 -27.80
CA TYR A 67 -23.93 46.29 -26.44
C TYR A 67 -23.54 47.79 -26.44
N SER A 68 -23.43 48.41 -27.62
CA SER A 68 -23.10 49.83 -27.74
C SER A 68 -24.17 50.70 -27.10
N THR A 69 -23.76 51.75 -26.41
CA THR A 69 -24.65 52.79 -25.88
C THR A 69 -24.75 54.01 -26.79
N GLU A 70 -23.97 54.06 -27.88
CA GLU A 70 -24.03 55.12 -28.89
C GLU A 70 -25.31 54.97 -29.73
N LYS A 71 -26.14 56.03 -29.78
CA LYS A 71 -27.40 56.02 -30.56
C LYS A 71 -27.20 56.13 -32.08
N SER A 72 -26.06 56.67 -32.50
CA SER A 72 -25.74 56.85 -33.92
C SER A 72 -24.24 56.70 -34.14
N LYS A 73 -23.86 56.26 -35.35
CA LYS A 73 -22.48 56.09 -35.76
C LYS A 73 -22.26 56.68 -37.15
N VAL A 74 -21.16 57.41 -37.33
CA VAL A 74 -20.74 57.90 -38.64
C VAL A 74 -19.88 56.84 -39.33
N MET A 75 -20.25 56.46 -40.55
CA MET A 75 -19.51 55.57 -41.44
C MET A 75 -19.44 56.22 -42.82
N ASP A 76 -18.24 56.53 -43.29
CA ASP A 76 -17.99 57.17 -44.59
C ASP A 76 -18.91 58.39 -44.85
N ASP A 77 -18.88 59.35 -43.93
CA ASP A 77 -19.68 60.57 -43.89
C ASP A 77 -21.21 60.39 -43.76
N ASN A 78 -21.71 59.15 -43.74
CA ASN A 78 -23.11 58.84 -43.49
C ASN A 78 -23.35 58.53 -42.00
N THR A 79 -24.36 59.18 -41.42
CA THR A 79 -24.78 58.90 -40.04
C THR A 79 -25.83 57.79 -40.02
N VAL A 80 -25.49 56.66 -39.40
CA VAL A 80 -26.38 55.52 -39.21
C VAL A 80 -26.94 55.52 -37.79
N THR A 81 -28.25 55.47 -37.64
CA THR A 81 -28.94 55.39 -36.34
C THR A 81 -29.10 53.93 -35.89
N MET A 82 -28.86 53.67 -34.60
CA MET A 82 -28.98 52.34 -34.01
C MET A 82 -30.44 51.87 -34.03
N ILE A 83 -30.68 50.65 -34.51
CA ILE A 83 -31.97 49.97 -34.38
C ILE A 83 -32.10 49.44 -32.95
N PRO A 84 -33.12 49.84 -32.17
CA PRO A 84 -33.28 49.38 -30.80
C PRO A 84 -33.66 47.89 -30.74
N LYS A 85 -33.26 47.21 -29.67
CA LYS A 85 -33.44 45.75 -29.51
C LYS A 85 -34.89 45.29 -29.74
N HIS A 86 -35.86 46.01 -29.17
CA HIS A 86 -37.28 45.67 -29.30
C HIS A 86 -37.83 45.78 -30.74
N GLU A 87 -37.19 46.57 -31.62
CA GLU A 87 -37.53 46.60 -33.04
C GLU A 87 -36.84 45.49 -33.81
N LEU A 88 -35.59 45.18 -33.46
CA LEU A 88 -34.82 44.06 -34.01
C LEU A 88 -35.52 42.72 -33.74
N GLU A 89 -36.11 42.58 -32.56
CA GLU A 89 -36.87 41.39 -32.14
C GLU A 89 -38.11 41.10 -33.00
N LYS A 90 -38.64 42.08 -33.74
CA LYS A 90 -39.80 41.88 -34.63
C LYS A 90 -39.50 40.97 -35.82
N TYR A 91 -38.24 40.94 -36.28
CA TYR A 91 -37.81 40.17 -37.45
C TYR A 91 -36.61 39.24 -37.17
N MET A 92 -36.01 39.32 -35.99
CA MET A 92 -34.99 38.38 -35.51
C MET A 92 -35.36 37.88 -34.10
N PRO A 93 -35.77 36.60 -33.93
CA PRO A 93 -36.24 36.10 -32.64
C PRO A 93 -35.14 36.10 -31.56
N ASP A 94 -35.48 36.49 -30.32
CA ASP A 94 -34.57 36.44 -29.17
C ASP A 94 -34.53 35.04 -28.55
N ILE A 95 -33.36 34.38 -28.59
CA ILE A 95 -33.09 33.04 -28.03
C ILE A 95 -32.15 33.08 -26.82
N SER A 96 -32.20 34.16 -26.02
CA SER A 96 -31.32 34.36 -24.87
C SER A 96 -31.57 33.37 -23.71
N LEU A 97 -30.57 32.52 -23.40
CA LEU A 97 -30.60 31.56 -22.29
C LEU A 97 -30.14 32.12 -20.93
N GLY A 98 -29.66 33.37 -20.91
CA GLY A 98 -29.15 34.02 -19.70
C GLY A 98 -27.74 33.58 -19.27
N PRO A 99 -27.24 34.07 -18.11
CA PRO A 99 -25.83 33.95 -17.71
C PRO A 99 -25.38 32.52 -17.41
N LYS A 100 -26.28 31.61 -17.02
CA LYS A 100 -25.95 30.20 -16.76
C LYS A 100 -25.48 29.46 -18.01
N SER A 101 -25.90 29.91 -19.20
CA SER A 101 -25.41 29.35 -20.47
C SER A 101 -23.92 29.61 -20.71
N LEU A 102 -23.34 30.58 -19.99
CA LEU A 102 -21.92 30.92 -20.10
C LEU A 102 -21.00 30.04 -19.24
N VAL A 103 -21.56 29.10 -18.48
CA VAL A 103 -20.82 28.26 -17.53
C VAL A 103 -21.16 26.79 -17.73
N THR A 104 -20.16 26.01 -18.13
CA THR A 104 -20.25 24.55 -18.18
C THR A 104 -20.00 23.93 -16.79
N PRO A 105 -20.54 22.73 -16.52
CA PRO A 105 -20.23 21.99 -15.31
C PRO A 105 -18.74 21.64 -15.22
N ILE A 106 -18.27 21.37 -14.00
CA ILE A 106 -16.86 21.00 -13.73
C ILE A 106 -16.47 19.71 -14.48
N SER A 107 -17.43 18.81 -14.72
CA SER A 107 -17.21 17.58 -15.49
C SER A 107 -16.67 17.80 -16.90
N LEU A 108 -16.90 18.98 -17.50
CA LEU A 108 -16.41 19.32 -18.84
C LEU A 108 -15.11 20.15 -18.80
N MET A 109 -14.56 20.44 -17.62
CA MET A 109 -13.43 21.36 -17.48
C MET A 109 -12.19 20.83 -18.22
N SER A 110 -11.88 19.54 -18.08
CA SER A 110 -10.75 18.91 -18.77
C SER A 110 -10.95 18.88 -20.30
N ALA A 111 -12.16 18.53 -20.77
CA ALA A 111 -12.51 18.59 -22.19
C ALA A 111 -12.41 20.00 -22.79
N ARG A 112 -12.54 21.03 -21.95
CA ARG A 112 -12.44 22.45 -22.32
C ARG A 112 -11.10 23.08 -21.91
N ASN A 113 -10.04 22.28 -21.80
CA ASN A 113 -8.68 22.73 -21.50
C ASN A 113 -8.58 23.57 -20.20
N GLY A 114 -9.33 23.15 -19.18
CA GLY A 114 -9.33 23.76 -17.85
C GLY A 114 -10.39 24.85 -17.62
N HIS A 115 -11.24 25.15 -18.60
CA HIS A 115 -12.21 26.26 -18.47
C HIS A 115 -13.64 25.79 -18.22
N ARG A 116 -14.35 26.52 -17.33
CA ARG A 116 -15.82 26.42 -17.22
C ARG A 116 -16.53 27.54 -17.96
N VAL A 117 -15.87 28.67 -18.14
CA VAL A 117 -16.46 29.89 -18.67
C VAL A 117 -16.37 29.90 -20.20
N THR A 118 -17.46 30.27 -20.90
CA THR A 118 -17.51 30.44 -22.37
C THR A 118 -17.50 31.92 -22.79
N HIS A 119 -17.22 32.82 -21.86
CA HIS A 119 -17.06 34.25 -22.12
C HIS A 119 -15.95 34.52 -23.15
N ASP A 120 -16.04 35.66 -23.85
CA ASP A 120 -15.11 36.11 -24.89
C ASP A 120 -13.65 36.19 -24.39
N MET A 121 -13.43 36.86 -23.27
CA MET A 121 -12.12 36.88 -22.61
C MET A 121 -11.85 35.58 -21.87
N ILE A 122 -10.59 35.15 -21.85
CA ILE A 122 -10.15 33.99 -21.06
C ILE A 122 -10.26 34.31 -19.57
N HIS A 123 -11.00 33.49 -18.83
CA HIS A 123 -11.07 33.58 -17.36
C HIS A 123 -10.06 32.62 -16.74
N SER A 124 -9.13 33.17 -15.97
CA SER A 124 -8.12 32.40 -15.24
C SER A 124 -8.51 32.24 -13.78
N TYR A 125 -8.42 31.02 -13.23
CA TYR A 125 -8.62 30.78 -11.80
C TYR A 125 -7.47 31.23 -10.90
N ASP A 126 -6.28 31.50 -11.46
CA ASP A 126 -5.17 32.12 -10.72
C ASP A 126 -5.47 33.55 -10.27
N ALA A 127 -4.94 33.93 -9.11
CA ALA A 127 -5.19 35.23 -8.47
C ALA A 127 -4.63 36.39 -9.29
N HIS A 128 -3.55 36.15 -10.03
CA HIS A 128 -2.68 37.24 -10.48
C HIS A 128 -3.00 37.71 -11.89
N ILE A 129 -3.49 36.83 -12.77
CA ILE A 129 -3.77 37.18 -14.17
C ILE A 129 -4.91 38.20 -14.27
N GLY A 130 -6.02 37.96 -13.56
CA GLY A 130 -7.15 38.87 -13.50
C GLY A 130 -6.99 40.01 -12.47
N ALA A 131 -5.93 40.03 -11.66
CA ALA A 131 -5.83 40.94 -10.51
C ALA A 131 -5.92 42.42 -10.91
N LEU A 132 -6.78 43.18 -10.24
CA LEU A 132 -6.83 44.64 -10.36
C LEU A 132 -6.26 45.30 -9.10
N GLU A 133 -7.05 45.34 -8.03
CA GLU A 133 -6.61 45.75 -6.68
C GLU A 133 -6.50 44.55 -5.74
N LYS A 134 -7.47 43.64 -5.86
CA LYS A 134 -7.56 42.39 -5.09
C LYS A 134 -7.19 41.19 -5.99
N PRO A 135 -6.85 40.04 -5.39
CA PRO A 135 -6.77 38.77 -6.12
C PRO A 135 -8.04 38.52 -6.94
N ALA A 136 -7.87 38.06 -8.19
CA ALA A 136 -9.00 37.72 -9.04
C ALA A 136 -9.79 36.54 -8.46
N VAL A 137 -11.11 36.66 -8.46
CA VAL A 137 -12.06 35.61 -8.12
C VAL A 137 -13.13 35.59 -9.20
N VAL A 138 -13.33 34.42 -9.81
CA VAL A 138 -14.35 34.22 -10.84
C VAL A 138 -15.66 33.86 -10.15
N ASP A 139 -16.71 34.63 -10.42
CA ASP A 139 -18.08 34.34 -9.96
C ASP A 139 -18.84 33.62 -11.07
N HIS A 140 -19.06 32.32 -10.91
CA HIS A 140 -19.76 31.49 -11.89
C HIS A 140 -21.26 31.81 -12.02
N ASN A 141 -21.85 32.59 -11.12
CA ASN A 141 -23.26 32.97 -11.20
C ASN A 141 -23.47 34.29 -11.94
N ASN A 142 -22.47 35.19 -11.92
CA ASN A 142 -22.59 36.56 -12.42
C ASN A 142 -21.65 36.86 -13.59
N ILE A 143 -21.47 35.90 -14.50
CA ILE A 143 -20.71 36.12 -15.73
C ILE A 143 -21.56 36.92 -16.71
N ILE A 144 -21.06 38.10 -17.10
CA ILE A 144 -21.72 39.02 -18.04
C ILE A 144 -20.75 39.44 -19.13
N ALA A 145 -21.27 39.79 -20.30
CA ALA A 145 -20.47 40.17 -21.47
C ALA A 145 -19.61 41.42 -21.25
N GLN A 146 -20.02 42.31 -20.35
CA GLN A 146 -19.28 43.54 -20.05
C GLN A 146 -18.07 43.30 -19.15
N ASP A 147 -18.12 42.31 -18.23
CA ASP A 147 -17.14 42.10 -17.16
C ASP A 147 -16.65 43.42 -16.51
N ASN A 148 -17.57 44.36 -16.29
CA ASN A 148 -17.29 45.73 -15.84
C ASN A 148 -17.40 45.91 -14.32
N ILE A 149 -17.66 44.82 -13.59
CA ILE A 149 -17.75 44.81 -12.12
C ILE A 149 -16.41 44.35 -11.54
N ASN A 150 -15.95 43.17 -11.94
CA ASN A 150 -14.79 42.52 -11.34
C ASN A 150 -13.51 42.58 -12.21
N PHE A 151 -13.64 42.81 -13.52
CA PHE A 151 -12.52 42.96 -14.46
C PHE A 151 -11.52 41.78 -14.41
N VAL A 152 -12.05 40.56 -14.33
CA VAL A 152 -11.25 39.34 -14.08
C VAL A 152 -10.81 38.63 -15.36
N GLY A 153 -11.43 38.93 -16.50
CA GLY A 153 -11.03 38.39 -17.79
C GLY A 153 -9.63 38.84 -18.24
N LEU A 154 -8.92 37.96 -18.94
CA LEU A 154 -7.67 38.30 -19.62
C LEU A 154 -7.99 39.03 -20.93
N ASN A 155 -8.00 40.36 -20.88
CA ASN A 155 -8.21 41.20 -22.05
C ASN A 155 -6.92 41.35 -22.89
N ALA A 156 -7.03 41.17 -24.20
CA ALA A 156 -5.90 41.08 -25.13
C ALA A 156 -5.18 42.41 -25.39
N ALA A 157 -5.86 43.57 -25.31
CA ALA A 157 -5.27 44.85 -25.72
C ALA A 157 -5.43 45.99 -24.70
N THR A 158 -5.74 45.66 -23.44
CA THR A 158 -5.81 46.65 -22.37
C THR A 158 -4.43 47.14 -21.93
N LEU A 159 -4.39 48.31 -21.30
CA LEU A 159 -3.20 48.77 -20.57
C LEU A 159 -2.74 47.68 -19.59
N ASP A 160 -1.43 47.40 -19.54
CA ASP A 160 -0.83 46.37 -18.66
C ASP A 160 -1.19 44.90 -19.02
N CYS A 161 -1.72 44.63 -20.23
CA CYS A 161 -2.08 43.26 -20.64
C CYS A 161 -0.87 42.35 -20.94
N ARG A 162 0.22 42.90 -21.50
CA ARG A 162 1.34 42.13 -22.06
C ARG A 162 1.94 41.12 -21.08
N GLY A 163 2.27 41.56 -19.86
CA GLY A 163 2.84 40.69 -18.83
C GLY A 163 1.88 39.58 -18.38
N ARG A 164 0.57 39.86 -18.41
CA ARG A 164 -0.49 38.90 -18.04
C ARG A 164 -0.68 37.85 -19.14
N ILE A 165 -0.61 38.25 -20.41
CA ILE A 165 -0.62 37.34 -21.55
C ILE A 165 0.61 36.42 -21.49
N TYR A 166 1.82 36.97 -21.27
CA TYR A 166 3.01 36.11 -21.12
C TYR A 166 2.94 35.20 -19.89
N ARG A 167 2.29 35.61 -18.79
CA ARG A 167 2.05 34.72 -17.65
C ARG A 167 1.09 33.59 -18.03
N TRP A 168 0.01 33.91 -18.74
CA TRP A 168 -0.98 32.94 -19.23
C TRP A 168 -0.36 31.89 -20.15
N LEU A 169 0.51 32.31 -21.06
CA LEU A 169 1.18 31.42 -22.02
C LEU A 169 2.28 30.55 -21.39
N ARG A 170 2.84 30.97 -20.24
CA ARG A 170 3.84 30.20 -19.47
C ARG A 170 3.23 29.30 -18.39
N ARG A 171 1.91 29.11 -18.42
CA ARG A 171 1.23 28.31 -17.40
C ARG A 171 1.63 26.84 -17.47
N GLY A 172 1.65 26.18 -16.31
CA GLY A 172 1.83 24.71 -16.25
C GLY A 172 0.64 23.96 -16.85
N PRO A 173 0.78 22.64 -17.09
CA PRO A 173 -0.23 21.84 -17.78
C PRO A 173 -1.58 21.83 -17.05
N PHE A 174 -1.59 21.68 -15.72
CA PHE A 174 -2.81 21.62 -14.89
C PHE A 174 -3.17 22.96 -14.24
N PHE A 175 -2.68 24.07 -14.78
CA PHE A 175 -2.76 25.38 -14.10
C PHE A 175 -4.19 25.82 -13.77
N GLN A 176 -5.15 25.62 -14.68
CA GLN A 176 -6.53 26.01 -14.41
C GLN A 176 -7.21 25.07 -13.40
N GLU A 177 -7.05 23.76 -13.58
CA GLU A 177 -7.72 22.78 -12.73
C GLU A 177 -7.16 22.78 -11.30
N ASP A 178 -5.84 22.89 -11.14
CA ASP A 178 -5.17 22.97 -9.83
C ASP A 178 -5.56 24.25 -9.09
N GLN A 179 -5.58 25.40 -9.77
CA GLN A 179 -6.00 26.66 -9.15
C GLN A 179 -7.48 26.65 -8.78
N TYR A 180 -8.32 26.04 -9.61
CA TYR A 180 -9.74 25.85 -9.28
C TYR A 180 -9.89 24.95 -8.05
N PHE A 181 -9.26 23.78 -8.05
CA PHE A 181 -9.33 22.83 -6.94
C PHE A 181 -8.84 23.46 -5.62
N ARG A 182 -7.63 24.02 -5.58
CA ARG A 182 -7.04 24.54 -4.33
C ARG A 182 -7.74 25.77 -3.75
N ARG A 183 -8.43 26.57 -4.57
CA ARG A 183 -9.12 27.78 -4.11
C ARG A 183 -10.52 27.51 -3.62
N TYR A 184 -11.22 26.58 -4.26
CA TYR A 184 -12.63 26.34 -4.02
C TYR A 184 -12.88 25.08 -3.20
N VAL A 185 -11.91 24.15 -3.12
CA VAL A 185 -11.94 22.99 -2.25
C VAL A 185 -11.06 23.27 -1.05
N ALA A 186 -11.67 23.61 0.09
CA ALA A 186 -10.94 23.92 1.31
C ALA A 186 -10.18 22.68 1.84
N PRO A 187 -8.90 22.82 2.22
CA PRO A 187 -8.19 21.79 2.97
C PRO A 187 -8.70 21.80 4.41
N GLY A 188 -9.80 21.09 4.66
CA GLY A 188 -10.39 21.05 6.00
C GLY A 188 -11.51 20.05 6.08
N GLY A 189 -11.21 18.83 6.52
CA GLY A 189 -12.17 17.76 6.84
C GLY A 189 -13.13 18.05 7.99
N LEU A 190 -13.41 19.33 8.28
CA LEU A 190 -14.36 19.81 9.29
C LEU A 190 -15.35 20.86 8.74
N GLU A 191 -15.15 21.37 7.52
CA GLU A 191 -16.19 22.18 6.89
C GLU A 191 -17.32 21.25 6.45
N LYS A 192 -18.54 21.52 6.94
CA LYS A 192 -19.73 20.76 6.57
C LYS A 192 -19.76 20.60 5.05
N ALA A 193 -19.85 19.35 4.59
CA ALA A 193 -20.17 19.01 3.22
C ALA A 193 -21.23 20.00 2.69
N PRO A 194 -20.97 20.68 1.57
CA PRO A 194 -21.90 21.70 1.10
C PRO A 194 -23.27 21.07 0.93
N THR A 195 -24.30 21.72 1.49
CA THR A 195 -25.67 21.20 1.58
C THR A 195 -26.21 20.71 0.23
N GLN A 196 -25.70 21.29 -0.86
CA GLN A 196 -26.04 20.98 -2.24
C GLN A 196 -25.60 19.57 -2.68
N GLU A 197 -24.51 19.00 -2.16
CA GLU A 197 -23.97 17.69 -2.58
C GLU A 197 -24.37 16.52 -1.67
N VAL A 198 -24.97 16.79 -0.51
CA VAL A 198 -25.35 15.75 0.49
C VAL A 198 -26.25 14.66 -0.10
N SER A 199 -27.16 15.04 -1.01
CA SER A 199 -28.06 14.07 -1.68
C SER A 199 -27.29 13.11 -2.60
N LEU A 200 -26.21 13.58 -3.24
CA LEU A 200 -25.35 12.77 -4.08
C LEU A 200 -24.54 11.79 -3.23
N PHE A 201 -23.96 12.23 -2.11
CA PHE A 201 -23.24 11.33 -1.17
C PHE A 201 -24.15 10.21 -0.66
N LYS A 202 -25.37 10.55 -0.21
CA LYS A 202 -26.36 9.56 0.22
C LYS A 202 -26.71 8.57 -0.89
N ARG A 203 -26.79 9.03 -2.15
CA ARG A 203 -27.04 8.16 -3.29
C ARG A 203 -25.88 7.17 -3.51
N VAL A 204 -24.63 7.64 -3.45
CA VAL A 204 -23.44 6.77 -3.59
C VAL A 204 -23.41 5.71 -2.50
N VAL A 205 -23.55 6.11 -1.22
CA VAL A 205 -23.58 5.19 -0.07
C VAL A 205 -24.71 4.16 -0.22
N ARG A 206 -25.91 4.60 -0.63
CA ARG A 206 -27.05 3.70 -0.83
C ARG A 206 -26.82 2.70 -1.98
N LEU A 207 -26.16 3.11 -3.07
CA LEU A 207 -25.84 2.21 -4.18
C LEU A 207 -24.79 1.18 -3.78
N ALA A 208 -23.73 1.63 -3.10
CA ALA A 208 -22.68 0.77 -2.58
C ALA A 208 -23.21 -0.23 -1.55
N GLY A 209 -24.05 0.22 -0.60
CA GLY A 209 -24.71 -0.64 0.39
C GLY A 209 -25.67 -1.67 -0.20
N LYS A 210 -26.10 -1.51 -1.47
CA LYS A 210 -26.87 -2.50 -2.23
C LYS A 210 -25.99 -3.41 -3.11
N GLY A 211 -24.66 -3.36 -2.96
CA GLY A 211 -23.71 -4.11 -3.78
C GLY A 211 -23.57 -3.60 -5.23
N ARG A 212 -24.10 -2.42 -5.58
CA ARG A 212 -24.05 -1.87 -6.94
C ARG A 212 -22.81 -0.98 -7.13
N LEU A 213 -21.63 -1.59 -7.07
CA LEU A 213 -20.33 -0.88 -7.09
C LEU A 213 -20.18 0.04 -8.31
N LYS A 214 -20.40 -0.48 -9.53
CA LYS A 214 -20.27 0.31 -10.78
C LYS A 214 -21.14 1.58 -10.76
N GLY A 215 -22.43 1.43 -10.40
CA GLY A 215 -23.36 2.56 -10.33
C GLY A 215 -22.97 3.57 -9.24
N ALA A 216 -22.41 3.10 -8.13
CA ALA A 216 -21.87 3.98 -7.10
C ALA A 216 -20.65 4.79 -7.61
N CYS A 217 -19.73 4.15 -8.34
CA CYS A 217 -18.57 4.81 -8.95
C CYS A 217 -18.95 5.82 -10.05
N GLU A 218 -19.98 5.53 -10.85
CA GLU A 218 -20.49 6.46 -11.86
C GLU A 218 -21.08 7.75 -11.26
N GLU A 219 -21.72 7.64 -10.10
CA GLU A 219 -22.20 8.80 -9.34
C GLU A 219 -21.07 9.50 -8.58
N TYR A 220 -20.09 8.74 -8.06
CA TYR A 220 -18.88 9.28 -7.43
C TYR A 220 -18.14 10.24 -8.37
N ARG A 221 -18.03 9.91 -9.65
CA ARG A 221 -17.42 10.77 -10.69
C ARG A 221 -18.04 12.17 -10.80
N LYS A 222 -19.29 12.36 -10.35
CA LYS A 222 -20.01 13.64 -10.47
C LYS A 222 -19.81 14.56 -9.28
N ILE A 223 -19.16 14.07 -8.22
CA ILE A 223 -18.87 14.81 -7.01
C ILE A 223 -17.87 15.93 -7.32
N THR A 224 -18.13 17.13 -6.80
CA THR A 224 -17.28 18.31 -7.07
C THR A 224 -16.54 18.81 -5.82
N THR A 225 -16.88 18.28 -4.64
CA THR A 225 -16.19 18.55 -3.37
C THR A 225 -15.58 17.29 -2.76
N VAL A 226 -14.86 17.39 -1.64
CA VAL A 226 -14.30 16.20 -0.98
C VAL A 226 -15.46 15.40 -0.37
N PRO A 227 -15.69 14.14 -0.80
CA PRO A 227 -16.74 13.34 -0.21
C PRO A 227 -16.36 12.92 1.22
N PRO A 228 -17.36 12.74 2.10
CA PRO A 228 -17.09 12.39 3.50
C PRO A 228 -16.67 10.92 3.62
N VAL A 229 -16.08 10.56 4.77
CA VAL A 229 -15.48 9.24 5.03
C VAL A 229 -16.47 8.09 4.80
N GLU A 230 -17.76 8.30 5.07
CA GLU A 230 -18.82 7.30 4.90
C GLU A 230 -18.95 6.81 3.45
N VAL A 231 -18.63 7.67 2.47
CA VAL A 231 -18.61 7.28 1.05
C VAL A 231 -17.52 6.23 0.79
N TYR A 232 -16.32 6.44 1.33
CA TYR A 232 -15.20 5.51 1.19
C TYR A 232 -15.43 4.21 1.94
N ARG A 233 -16.00 4.28 3.15
CA ARG A 233 -16.40 3.09 3.93
C ARG A 233 -17.37 2.23 3.12
N ALA A 234 -18.41 2.84 2.57
CA ALA A 234 -19.42 2.13 1.78
C ALA A 234 -18.84 1.53 0.47
N LEU A 235 -18.05 2.31 -0.28
CA LEU A 235 -17.43 1.83 -1.53
C LEU A 235 -16.47 0.66 -1.29
N THR A 236 -15.61 0.76 -0.27
CA THR A 236 -14.66 -0.31 0.06
C THR A 236 -15.34 -1.54 0.64
N ALA A 237 -16.39 -1.36 1.45
CA ALA A 237 -17.21 -2.48 1.94
C ALA A 237 -17.88 -3.26 0.78
N ALA A 238 -18.37 -2.54 -0.24
CA ALA A 238 -18.97 -3.15 -1.42
C ALA A 238 -17.98 -4.00 -2.26
N CYS A 239 -16.67 -3.78 -2.11
CA CYS A 239 -15.63 -4.57 -2.78
C CYS A 239 -15.33 -5.91 -2.11
N ILE A 240 -15.68 -6.08 -0.82
CA ILE A 240 -15.31 -7.26 -0.02
C ILE A 240 -15.91 -8.57 -0.57
N PRO A 241 -17.22 -8.67 -0.86
CA PRO A 241 -17.85 -9.95 -1.20
C PRO A 241 -17.28 -10.61 -2.46
N HIS A 242 -16.84 -9.80 -3.43
CA HIS A 242 -16.27 -10.27 -4.69
C HIS A 242 -14.74 -10.32 -4.70
N GLY A 243 -14.08 -9.88 -3.61
CA GLY A 243 -12.62 -9.79 -3.56
C GLY A 243 -12.06 -8.81 -4.60
N ASN A 244 -12.79 -7.74 -4.95
CA ASN A 244 -12.38 -6.74 -5.94
C ASN A 244 -11.28 -5.83 -5.41
N LEU A 245 -10.08 -6.38 -5.25
CA LEU A 245 -8.97 -5.73 -4.57
C LEU A 245 -8.43 -4.53 -5.34
N GLY A 246 -8.37 -4.60 -6.67
CA GLY A 246 -7.92 -3.48 -7.52
C GLY A 246 -8.80 -2.23 -7.32
N ASP A 247 -10.12 -2.41 -7.34
CA ASP A 247 -11.09 -1.34 -7.12
C ASP A 247 -10.97 -0.78 -5.69
N ALA A 248 -10.91 -1.65 -4.67
CA ALA A 248 -10.77 -1.21 -3.28
C ALA A 248 -9.50 -0.38 -3.02
N ILE A 249 -8.36 -0.80 -3.59
CA ILE A 249 -7.10 -0.07 -3.51
C ILE A 249 -7.24 1.28 -4.22
N SER A 250 -7.80 1.31 -5.43
CA SER A 250 -7.97 2.56 -6.18
C SER A 250 -8.86 3.58 -5.47
N VAL A 251 -9.94 3.13 -4.83
CA VAL A 251 -10.84 3.98 -4.02
C VAL A 251 -10.11 4.56 -2.81
N PHE A 252 -9.31 3.73 -2.12
CA PHE A 252 -8.51 4.20 -0.99
C PHE A 252 -7.42 5.18 -1.44
N GLU A 253 -6.66 4.86 -2.48
CA GLU A 253 -5.59 5.71 -3.01
C GLU A 253 -6.11 7.04 -3.58
N ASP A 254 -7.37 7.10 -4.01
CA ASP A 254 -7.99 8.36 -4.42
C ASP A 254 -8.29 9.27 -3.22
N GLY A 255 -8.80 8.71 -2.12
CA GLY A 255 -9.01 9.47 -0.89
C GLY A 255 -7.73 9.74 -0.08
N ASN A 256 -6.68 8.96 -0.30
CA ASN A 256 -5.41 9.04 0.40
C ASN A 256 -4.42 9.97 -0.34
N ALA A 257 -3.81 10.92 0.39
CA ALA A 257 -2.90 11.95 -0.14
C ALA A 257 -3.46 12.95 -1.19
N LYS A 258 -4.39 12.55 -2.07
CA LYS A 258 -5.02 13.49 -3.03
C LYS A 258 -6.14 14.31 -2.40
N LEU A 259 -7.05 13.65 -1.67
CA LEU A 259 -8.22 14.26 -1.03
C LEU A 259 -8.03 14.39 0.48
N PHE A 260 -6.87 14.90 0.88
CA PHE A 260 -6.54 15.24 2.27
C PHE A 260 -6.65 14.08 3.26
N TYR A 261 -6.34 12.85 2.82
CA TYR A 261 -6.33 11.65 3.67
C TYR A 261 -7.69 11.27 4.24
N VAL A 262 -8.80 11.67 3.61
CA VAL A 262 -10.16 11.32 4.04
C VAL A 262 -10.42 9.81 4.04
N ALA A 263 -9.73 9.05 3.18
CA ALA A 263 -9.83 7.58 3.17
C ALA A 263 -8.93 6.90 4.21
N ARG A 264 -8.08 7.66 4.92
CA ARG A 264 -7.19 7.13 5.97
C ARG A 264 -7.97 6.97 7.27
N ASP A 265 -8.88 6.01 7.24
CA ASP A 265 -9.84 5.70 8.28
C ASP A 265 -9.73 4.21 8.66
N GLY A 266 -9.99 3.91 9.94
CA GLY A 266 -9.85 2.55 10.46
C GLY A 266 -10.79 1.53 9.81
N GLU A 267 -12.03 1.94 9.53
CA GLU A 267 -13.02 1.06 8.89
C GLU A 267 -12.68 0.85 7.41
N VAL A 268 -12.26 1.90 6.72
CA VAL A 268 -11.79 1.82 5.32
C VAL A 268 -10.62 0.85 5.19
N LEU A 269 -9.58 0.99 6.03
CA LEU A 269 -8.43 0.08 6.00
C LEU A 269 -8.77 -1.35 6.43
N HIS A 270 -9.71 -1.52 7.36
CA HIS A 270 -10.24 -2.83 7.71
C HIS A 270 -10.97 -3.50 6.53
N ASN A 271 -11.73 -2.75 5.75
CA ASN A 271 -12.38 -3.24 4.53
C ASN A 271 -11.34 -3.62 3.46
N LEU A 272 -10.29 -2.82 3.30
CA LEU A 272 -9.18 -3.15 2.40
C LEU A 272 -8.46 -4.43 2.84
N MET A 273 -8.15 -4.57 4.13
CA MET A 273 -7.54 -5.78 4.68
C MET A 273 -8.45 -7.00 4.43
N SER A 274 -9.75 -6.85 4.69
CA SER A 274 -10.74 -7.91 4.45
C SER A 274 -10.81 -8.28 2.97
N THR A 275 -10.75 -7.31 2.05
CA THR A 275 -10.73 -7.56 0.61
C THR A 275 -9.44 -8.27 0.18
N ALA A 276 -8.28 -7.88 0.73
CA ALA A 276 -7.00 -8.54 0.46
C ALA A 276 -6.97 -10.00 0.93
N VAL A 277 -7.56 -10.25 2.11
CA VAL A 277 -7.76 -11.60 2.66
C VAL A 277 -8.70 -12.43 1.78
N THR A 278 -9.84 -11.87 1.36
CA THR A 278 -10.78 -12.55 0.44
C THR A 278 -10.13 -12.87 -0.90
N ALA A 279 -9.31 -11.96 -1.42
CA ALA A 279 -8.54 -12.15 -2.67
C ALA A 279 -7.30 -13.04 -2.50
N LYS A 280 -7.02 -13.56 -1.29
CA LYS A 280 -5.86 -14.38 -0.93
C LYS A 280 -4.51 -13.76 -1.36
N ASN A 281 -4.39 -12.43 -1.27
CA ASN A 281 -3.23 -11.71 -1.78
C ASN A 281 -2.26 -11.32 -0.65
N ARG A 282 -1.26 -12.18 -0.41
CA ARG A 282 -0.27 -12.02 0.68
C ARG A 282 0.48 -10.66 0.63
N PRO A 283 1.07 -10.23 -0.50
CA PRO A 283 1.74 -8.93 -0.56
C PRO A 283 0.82 -7.76 -0.21
N ARG A 284 -0.47 -7.84 -0.59
CA ARG A 284 -1.43 -6.76 -0.30
C ARG A 284 -1.90 -6.73 1.14
N VAL A 285 -1.96 -7.86 1.84
CA VAL A 285 -2.14 -7.89 3.31
C VAL A 285 -1.03 -7.10 3.99
N MET A 286 0.23 -7.35 3.61
CA MET A 286 1.37 -6.61 4.18
C MET A 286 1.39 -5.14 3.78
N TRP A 287 0.99 -4.81 2.55
CA TRP A 287 0.85 -3.43 2.11
C TRP A 287 -0.20 -2.67 2.94
N VAL A 288 -1.38 -3.24 3.19
CA VAL A 288 -2.42 -2.60 4.02
C VAL A 288 -1.91 -2.40 5.45
N PHE A 289 -1.23 -3.39 6.02
CA PHE A 289 -0.60 -3.26 7.33
C PHE A 289 0.42 -2.10 7.38
N ASN A 290 1.29 -2.00 6.38
CA ASN A 290 2.27 -0.90 6.30
C ASN A 290 1.59 0.47 6.14
N VAL A 291 0.54 0.56 5.34
CA VAL A 291 -0.26 1.78 5.17
C VAL A 291 -0.93 2.17 6.48
N MET A 292 -1.51 1.21 7.21
CA MET A 292 -2.13 1.41 8.51
C MET A 292 -1.16 2.01 9.53
N ARG A 293 0.06 1.45 9.65
CA ARG A 293 1.11 2.01 10.53
C ARG A 293 1.40 3.49 10.23
N GLY A 294 1.39 3.84 8.94
CA GLY A 294 1.67 5.20 8.50
C GLY A 294 3.15 5.57 8.64
N ARG A 295 3.49 6.77 8.14
CA ARG A 295 4.82 7.34 8.30
C ARG A 295 4.70 8.65 9.09
N TYR A 296 5.85 9.26 9.35
CA TYR A 296 5.93 10.52 10.09
C TYR A 296 5.04 11.61 9.51
N HIS A 297 4.96 11.73 8.18
CA HIS A 297 4.18 12.78 7.53
C HIS A 297 2.68 12.64 7.81
N GLU A 298 2.10 11.46 7.59
CA GLU A 298 0.67 11.23 7.77
C GLU A 298 0.27 11.29 9.25
N ASN A 299 1.09 10.73 10.13
CA ASN A 299 0.76 10.64 11.56
C ASN A 299 1.03 11.96 12.31
N LYS A 300 2.16 12.65 12.06
CA LYS A 300 2.55 13.84 12.83
C LYS A 300 2.18 15.17 12.17
N PHE A 301 2.34 15.29 10.86
CA PHE A 301 2.08 16.55 10.15
C PHE A 301 0.59 16.69 9.79
N ILE A 302 0.02 15.65 9.17
CA ILE A 302 -1.40 15.64 8.78
C ILE A 302 -2.31 15.31 9.97
N ARG A 303 -1.82 14.52 10.93
CA ARG A 303 -2.59 14.00 12.08
C ARG A 303 -3.78 13.12 11.67
N ALA A 304 -3.63 12.37 10.59
CA ALA A 304 -4.58 11.34 10.15
C ALA A 304 -4.06 9.96 10.58
N GLU A 305 -3.80 9.78 11.87
CA GLU A 305 -3.41 8.48 12.42
C GLU A 305 -4.64 7.59 12.65
N ILE A 306 -4.45 6.28 12.53
CA ILE A 306 -5.54 5.32 12.72
C ILE A 306 -5.71 5.04 14.20
N ASP A 307 -6.94 5.02 14.70
CA ASP A 307 -7.23 4.70 16.10
C ASP A 307 -6.59 3.36 16.52
N PRO A 308 -6.01 3.26 17.73
CA PRO A 308 -5.36 2.04 18.20
C PRO A 308 -6.24 0.78 18.14
N LEU A 309 -7.54 0.94 18.43
CA LEU A 309 -8.50 -0.16 18.35
C LEU A 309 -8.67 -0.68 16.91
N TRP A 310 -8.69 0.23 15.94
CA TRP A 310 -8.74 -0.15 14.53
C TRP A 310 -7.42 -0.77 14.08
N GLN A 311 -6.28 -0.25 14.52
CA GLN A 311 -4.97 -0.86 14.24
C GLN A 311 -4.91 -2.31 14.74
N TYR A 312 -5.40 -2.56 15.95
CA TYR A 312 -5.53 -3.90 16.50
C TYR A 312 -6.40 -4.81 15.62
N ARG A 313 -7.61 -4.38 15.26
CA ARG A 313 -8.53 -5.18 14.44
C ARG A 313 -7.97 -5.51 13.05
N ILE A 314 -7.34 -4.53 12.40
CA ILE A 314 -6.71 -4.70 11.08
C ILE A 314 -5.55 -5.69 11.18
N THR A 315 -4.69 -5.51 12.20
CA THR A 315 -3.51 -6.36 12.40
C THR A 315 -3.91 -7.79 12.73
N VAL A 316 -4.86 -8.00 13.65
CA VAL A 316 -5.36 -9.35 13.98
C VAL A 316 -6.00 -10.01 12.76
N ARG A 317 -6.77 -9.27 11.95
CA ARG A 317 -7.35 -9.82 10.72
C ARG A 317 -6.29 -10.29 9.73
N GLY A 318 -5.22 -9.52 9.54
CA GLY A 318 -4.09 -9.91 8.71
C GLY A 318 -3.31 -11.10 9.29
N LEU A 319 -3.01 -11.05 10.60
CA LEU A 319 -2.26 -12.06 11.35
C LEU A 319 -2.95 -13.43 11.30
N THR A 320 -4.25 -13.47 11.63
CA THR A 320 -5.03 -14.72 11.61
C THR A 320 -5.03 -15.37 10.23
N TRP A 321 -5.13 -14.57 9.16
CA TRP A 321 -5.06 -15.09 7.80
C TRP A 321 -3.65 -15.60 7.45
N LEU A 322 -2.59 -14.89 7.83
CA LEU A 322 -1.21 -15.31 7.56
C LEU A 322 -0.88 -16.62 8.28
N LEU A 323 -1.29 -16.76 9.54
CA LEU A 323 -1.07 -17.96 10.34
C LEU A 323 -1.85 -19.17 9.78
N ASP A 324 -3.13 -18.98 9.43
CA ASP A 324 -3.96 -20.02 8.80
C ASP A 324 -3.43 -20.47 7.41
N ASN A 325 -2.53 -19.69 6.78
CA ASN A 325 -1.90 -20.01 5.48
C ASN A 325 -0.39 -20.32 5.61
N GLY A 326 0.13 -20.56 6.82
CA GLY A 326 1.53 -20.97 7.03
C GLY A 326 2.59 -19.90 6.69
N CYS A 327 2.23 -18.62 6.68
CA CYS A 327 3.14 -17.52 6.34
C CYS A 327 3.88 -17.01 7.59
N ALA A 328 4.90 -17.74 8.04
CA ALA A 328 5.61 -17.48 9.30
C ALA A 328 6.25 -16.08 9.38
N GLU A 329 7.05 -15.69 8.39
CA GLU A 329 7.82 -14.44 8.41
C GLU A 329 6.93 -13.20 8.55
N GLU A 330 5.91 -13.08 7.70
CA GLU A 330 4.96 -11.98 7.78
C GLU A 330 4.11 -12.01 9.06
N ALA A 331 3.73 -13.19 9.54
CA ALA A 331 2.98 -13.33 10.78
C ALA A 331 3.78 -12.84 11.99
N ARG A 332 5.07 -13.18 12.07
CA ARG A 332 5.97 -12.68 13.13
C ARG A 332 6.09 -11.16 13.13
N VAL A 333 6.16 -10.53 11.95
CA VAL A 333 6.19 -9.06 11.83
C VAL A 333 4.91 -8.42 12.41
N LEU A 334 3.74 -8.97 12.10
CA LEU A 334 2.48 -8.45 12.63
C LEU A 334 2.34 -8.72 14.13
N TYR A 335 2.80 -9.88 14.60
CA TYR A 335 2.81 -10.23 16.02
C TYR A 335 3.73 -9.31 16.82
N ALA A 336 4.97 -9.10 16.36
CA ALA A 336 5.93 -8.18 16.98
C ALA A 336 5.38 -6.76 17.07
N PHE A 337 4.61 -6.30 16.07
CA PHE A 337 3.94 -5.01 16.15
C PHE A 337 2.86 -4.95 17.25
N LEU A 338 2.09 -6.03 17.45
CA LEU A 338 1.13 -6.11 18.55
C LEU A 338 1.84 -6.07 19.91
N GLU A 339 2.98 -6.76 20.02
CA GLU A 339 3.80 -6.79 21.24
C GLU A 339 4.43 -5.41 21.53
N GLU A 340 5.12 -4.81 20.55
CA GLU A 340 5.78 -3.50 20.67
C GLU A 340 4.81 -2.40 21.12
N ASN A 341 3.56 -2.46 20.64
CA ASN A 341 2.53 -1.49 20.95
C ASN A 341 1.62 -1.91 22.13
N LYS A 342 1.96 -2.99 22.84
CA LYS A 342 1.21 -3.51 24.01
C LYS A 342 -0.27 -3.78 23.71
N MET A 343 -0.55 -4.34 22.54
CA MET A 343 -1.90 -4.60 22.02
C MET A 343 -2.35 -6.07 22.11
N LEU A 344 -1.53 -6.97 22.66
CA LEU A 344 -1.85 -8.40 22.78
C LEU A 344 -3.10 -8.68 23.65
N ASP A 345 -3.39 -7.81 24.62
CA ASP A 345 -4.56 -7.90 25.51
C ASP A 345 -5.75 -7.03 25.07
N ASN A 346 -5.71 -6.41 23.88
CA ASN A 346 -6.74 -5.46 23.47
C ASN A 346 -8.13 -6.09 23.34
N ASP A 347 -8.24 -7.37 22.97
CA ASP A 347 -9.52 -8.10 22.98
C ASP A 347 -10.16 -8.13 24.37
N LEU A 348 -9.36 -8.39 25.40
CA LEU A 348 -9.79 -8.37 26.80
C LEU A 348 -10.17 -6.96 27.25
N GLN A 349 -9.34 -5.97 26.92
CA GLN A 349 -9.59 -4.56 27.27
C GLN A 349 -10.90 -4.06 26.65
N VAL A 350 -11.20 -4.44 25.40
CA VAL A 350 -12.47 -4.09 24.74
C VAL A 350 -13.64 -4.77 25.43
N ARG A 351 -13.51 -6.05 25.80
CA ARG A 351 -14.59 -6.78 26.49
C ARG A 351 -14.85 -6.21 27.89
N LEU A 352 -13.80 -5.88 28.64
CA LEU A 352 -13.89 -5.21 29.92
C LEU A 352 -14.50 -3.81 29.76
N GLY A 353 -14.08 -3.06 28.74
CA GLY A 353 -14.64 -1.75 28.41
C GLY A 353 -16.15 -1.80 28.14
N GLN A 354 -16.64 -2.85 27.48
CA GLN A 354 -18.08 -3.06 27.29
C GLN A 354 -18.80 -3.32 28.63
N GLN A 355 -18.23 -4.16 29.51
CA GLN A 355 -18.80 -4.39 30.86
C GLN A 355 -18.77 -3.10 31.71
N MET A 356 -17.72 -2.29 31.60
CA MET A 356 -17.60 -1.00 32.27
C MET A 356 -18.62 0.01 31.74
N LYS A 357 -18.90 0.01 30.43
CA LYS A 357 -19.95 0.83 29.82
C LYS A 357 -21.33 0.48 30.40
N ASP A 358 -21.63 -0.81 30.52
CA ASP A 358 -22.89 -1.29 31.09
C ASP A 358 -22.97 -0.98 32.60
N ALA A 359 -21.87 -1.12 33.33
CA ALA A 359 -21.77 -0.77 34.75
C ALA A 359 -21.94 0.74 34.99
N LEU A 360 -21.39 1.57 34.12
CA LEU A 360 -21.53 3.03 34.16
C LEU A 360 -22.97 3.46 33.84
N ALA A 361 -23.61 2.81 32.86
CA ALA A 361 -25.04 3.01 32.60
C ALA A 361 -25.92 2.62 33.80
N ALA A 362 -25.47 1.65 34.61
CA ALA A 362 -26.09 1.25 35.88
C ALA A 362 -25.64 2.09 37.10
N GLY A 363 -24.82 3.13 36.91
CA GLY A 363 -24.35 4.03 37.98
C GLY A 363 -23.31 3.44 38.94
N LYS A 364 -22.68 2.31 38.59
CA LYS A 364 -21.65 1.66 39.42
C LYS A 364 -20.26 2.28 39.19
N PRO A 365 -19.39 2.34 40.22
CA PRO A 365 -18.02 2.80 40.05
C PRO A 365 -17.23 1.84 39.14
N ILE A 366 -16.37 2.40 38.29
CA ILE A 366 -15.54 1.65 37.35
C ILE A 366 -14.05 1.84 37.68
N SER A 367 -13.28 0.76 37.66
CA SER A 367 -11.82 0.79 37.83
C SER A 367 -11.17 -0.26 36.93
N LEU A 368 -10.03 0.08 36.33
CA LEU A 368 -9.23 -0.85 35.54
C LEU A 368 -8.24 -1.55 36.48
N THR A 369 -8.46 -2.84 36.75
CA THR A 369 -7.56 -3.66 37.59
C THR A 369 -7.08 -4.89 36.82
N ALA A 370 -5.87 -5.35 37.10
CA ALA A 370 -5.33 -6.59 36.52
C ALA A 370 -6.22 -7.80 36.87
N GLN A 371 -6.80 -7.79 38.06
CA GLN A 371 -7.77 -8.78 38.50
C GLN A 371 -9.01 -8.80 37.58
N GLY A 372 -9.54 -7.63 37.21
CA GLY A 372 -10.68 -7.51 36.30
C GLY A 372 -10.44 -8.12 34.91
N LEU A 373 -9.23 -8.01 34.36
CA LEU A 373 -8.87 -8.68 33.10
C LEU A 373 -8.78 -10.20 33.27
N SER A 374 -8.19 -10.65 34.39
CA SER A 374 -8.06 -12.07 34.70
C SER A 374 -9.41 -12.77 34.96
N ASP A 375 -10.40 -12.00 35.42
CA ASP A 375 -11.72 -12.49 35.79
C ASP A 375 -12.68 -12.68 34.61
N LEU A 376 -12.30 -12.18 33.43
CA LEU A 376 -13.10 -12.33 32.20
C LEU A 376 -13.28 -13.81 31.83
N ALA A 377 -14.50 -14.16 31.40
CA ALA A 377 -14.84 -15.52 31.01
C ALA A 377 -13.93 -16.09 29.90
N VAL A 378 -13.47 -15.22 28.99
CA VAL A 378 -12.52 -15.61 27.93
C VAL A 378 -11.20 -16.10 28.53
N MET A 379 -10.68 -15.39 29.53
CA MET A 379 -9.43 -15.78 30.21
C MET A 379 -9.59 -17.05 31.05
N LYS A 380 -10.70 -17.19 31.77
CA LYS A 380 -11.00 -18.40 32.54
C LYS A 380 -11.08 -19.64 31.63
N ALA A 381 -11.75 -19.50 30.47
CA ALA A 381 -11.86 -20.58 29.50
C ALA A 381 -10.50 -20.98 28.89
N VAL A 382 -9.69 -20.00 28.48
CA VAL A 382 -8.36 -20.28 27.89
C VAL A 382 -7.43 -20.95 28.91
N ARG A 383 -7.41 -20.48 30.16
CA ARG A 383 -6.61 -21.10 31.23
C ARG A 383 -7.03 -22.54 31.51
N ALA A 384 -8.33 -22.84 31.50
CA ALA A 384 -8.84 -24.19 31.70
C ALA A 384 -8.40 -25.16 30.58
N LEU A 385 -8.14 -24.66 29.37
CA LEU A 385 -7.75 -25.46 28.22
C LEU A 385 -6.23 -25.59 28.04
N ALA A 386 -5.41 -24.98 28.90
CA ALA A 386 -3.95 -24.98 28.78
C ALA A 386 -3.35 -26.39 28.91
N ALA A 387 -3.90 -27.24 29.78
CA ALA A 387 -3.45 -28.62 29.94
C ALA A 387 -3.66 -29.46 28.66
N ASN A 388 -4.83 -29.31 28.02
CA ASN A 388 -5.13 -30.02 26.76
C ASN A 388 -4.25 -29.55 25.60
N LEU A 389 -3.94 -28.25 25.53
CA LEU A 389 -3.02 -27.72 24.53
C LEU A 389 -1.60 -28.28 24.73
N ARG A 390 -1.14 -28.42 25.97
CA ARG A 390 0.15 -29.06 26.27
C ARG A 390 0.19 -30.48 25.71
N SER A 391 -0.84 -31.29 25.95
CA SER A 391 -0.92 -32.65 25.41
C SER A 391 -0.87 -32.65 23.88
N ALA A 392 -1.65 -31.79 23.22
CA ALA A 392 -1.65 -31.69 21.75
C ALA A 392 -0.28 -31.28 21.16
N VAL A 393 0.43 -30.38 21.84
CA VAL A 393 1.79 -29.97 21.45
C VAL A 393 2.78 -31.13 21.60
N GLN A 394 2.67 -31.94 22.66
CA GLN A 394 3.52 -33.10 22.91
C GLN A 394 3.26 -34.20 21.86
N GLU A 395 2.00 -34.52 21.59
CA GLU A 395 1.60 -35.49 20.54
C GLU A 395 2.14 -35.07 19.16
N SER A 396 2.05 -33.78 18.84
CA SER A 396 2.61 -33.24 17.59
C SER A 396 4.13 -33.42 17.49
N GLN A 397 4.88 -33.33 18.60
CA GLN A 397 6.33 -33.57 18.60
C GLN A 397 6.72 -35.03 18.50
N GLU A 398 5.99 -35.92 19.17
CA GLU A 398 6.27 -37.37 19.13
C GLU A 398 6.17 -37.91 17.70
N SER A 399 5.38 -37.27 16.83
CA SER A 399 5.33 -37.57 15.40
C SER A 399 6.59 -37.13 14.61
N PHE A 400 7.40 -36.22 15.16
CA PHE A 400 8.56 -35.60 14.50
C PHE A 400 9.91 -36.10 15.04
N GLU A 401 9.98 -36.45 16.33
CA GLU A 401 11.21 -36.86 17.00
C GLU A 401 11.12 -38.30 17.54
N THR A 402 11.70 -39.25 16.80
CA THR A 402 12.09 -40.52 17.42
C THR A 402 13.37 -40.29 18.22
N ALA A 403 13.17 -40.02 19.51
CA ALA A 403 14.15 -40.01 20.60
C ALA A 403 15.18 -38.85 20.64
N LEU A 404 14.88 -37.81 21.42
CA LEU A 404 15.86 -37.19 22.33
C LEU A 404 15.18 -36.38 23.45
N HIS A 405 15.53 -36.74 24.69
CA HIS A 405 15.22 -36.13 26.00
C HIS A 405 14.39 -34.82 26.03
N GLU A 406 13.10 -34.94 26.35
CA GLU A 406 12.42 -33.96 27.19
C GLU A 406 12.08 -34.58 28.56
N SER A 407 12.40 -33.86 29.63
CA SER A 407 12.12 -34.26 31.00
C SER A 407 10.61 -34.26 31.25
N ASN A 408 10.03 -35.45 31.38
CA ASN A 408 8.67 -35.66 31.85
C ASN A 408 8.49 -35.12 33.28
N SER A 409 8.09 -33.86 33.41
CA SER A 409 7.52 -33.34 34.66
C SER A 409 5.99 -33.38 34.56
N GLY A 410 5.44 -34.48 35.08
CA GLY A 410 4.01 -34.63 35.31
C GLY A 410 3.54 -33.73 36.45
N ARG A 411 2.60 -32.84 36.14
CA ARG A 411 1.54 -32.28 36.99
C ARG A 411 0.79 -31.20 36.20
N ASP A 412 -0.54 -31.26 36.23
CA ASP A 412 -1.44 -30.32 35.54
C ASP A 412 -1.28 -28.86 36.01
N ASP A 413 -0.80 -28.65 37.24
CA ASP A 413 -0.60 -27.31 37.83
C ASP A 413 0.50 -26.47 37.16
N GLY A 414 1.35 -27.08 36.33
CA GLY A 414 2.45 -26.41 35.62
C GLY A 414 2.30 -26.32 34.09
N ALA A 415 1.12 -26.64 33.53
CA ALA A 415 0.95 -26.73 32.07
C ALA A 415 1.25 -25.41 31.35
N LEU A 416 0.79 -24.29 31.91
CA LEU A 416 1.04 -22.96 31.35
C LEU A 416 2.51 -22.55 31.48
N GLU A 417 3.14 -22.86 32.62
CA GLU A 417 4.56 -22.58 32.84
C GLU A 417 5.43 -23.39 31.87
N TRP A 418 5.09 -24.65 31.62
CA TRP A 418 5.77 -25.48 30.63
C TRP A 418 5.63 -24.93 29.21
N LEU A 419 4.39 -24.57 28.81
CA LEU A 419 4.14 -23.97 27.49
C LEU A 419 4.92 -22.65 27.33
N GLN A 420 4.94 -21.81 28.36
CA GLN A 420 5.70 -20.56 28.35
C GLN A 420 7.21 -20.80 28.40
N GLN A 421 7.70 -21.85 29.06
CA GLN A 421 9.11 -22.22 29.04
C GLN A 421 9.55 -22.68 27.65
N LYS A 422 8.66 -23.39 26.93
CA LYS A 422 8.91 -23.91 25.59
C LYS A 422 8.84 -22.80 24.53
N PHE A 423 7.73 -22.06 24.48
CA PHE A 423 7.48 -20.95 23.55
C PHE A 423 7.76 -19.58 24.21
N GLY A 424 8.87 -19.46 24.93
CA GLY A 424 9.16 -18.29 25.78
C GLY A 424 9.31 -16.95 25.07
N ASP A 425 9.39 -16.97 23.74
CA ASP A 425 9.39 -15.82 22.84
C ASP A 425 7.98 -15.36 22.41
N VAL A 426 6.92 -16.08 22.81
CA VAL A 426 5.53 -15.79 22.44
C VAL A 426 4.64 -15.82 23.69
N ASP A 427 3.68 -14.89 23.79
CA ASP A 427 2.59 -14.98 24.78
C ASP A 427 1.58 -16.06 24.34
N VAL A 428 1.69 -17.23 24.97
CA VAL A 428 0.85 -18.41 24.69
C VAL A 428 -0.63 -18.11 24.94
N LEU A 429 -0.96 -17.36 26.00
CA LEU A 429 -2.36 -17.04 26.31
C LEU A 429 -2.97 -16.14 25.25
N ALA A 430 -2.23 -15.15 24.76
CA ALA A 430 -2.67 -14.30 23.67
C ALA A 430 -2.95 -15.11 22.40
N VAL A 431 -2.06 -16.03 22.02
CA VAL A 431 -2.24 -16.90 20.85
C VAL A 431 -3.49 -17.78 20.99
N MET A 432 -3.69 -18.40 22.15
CA MET A 432 -4.89 -19.20 22.43
C MET A 432 -6.18 -18.37 22.31
N ARG A 433 -6.17 -17.12 22.79
CA ARG A 433 -7.34 -16.22 22.64
C ARG A 433 -7.61 -15.89 21.18
N LEU A 434 -6.57 -15.55 20.41
CA LEU A 434 -6.70 -15.18 19.00
C LEU A 434 -7.16 -16.36 18.13
N ALA A 435 -6.73 -17.58 18.46
CA ALA A 435 -7.07 -18.80 17.71
C ALA A 435 -8.51 -19.28 17.95
N ARG A 436 -9.20 -18.79 18.99
CA ARG A 436 -10.55 -19.24 19.38
C ARG A 436 -11.59 -19.11 18.26
N TYR A 437 -11.56 -18.04 17.48
CA TYR A 437 -12.57 -17.76 16.45
C TYR A 437 -12.02 -18.01 15.05
N ARG A 438 -12.77 -18.73 14.23
CA ARG A 438 -12.50 -18.91 12.80
C ARG A 438 -13.64 -18.33 11.98
N GLY A 439 -13.43 -17.15 11.42
CA GLY A 439 -14.53 -16.37 10.83
C GLY A 439 -15.55 -16.00 11.91
N ARG A 440 -16.80 -16.45 11.74
CA ARG A 440 -17.88 -16.27 12.73
C ARG A 440 -18.06 -17.47 13.67
N ARG A 441 -17.33 -18.57 13.47
CA ARG A 441 -17.47 -19.82 14.24
C ARG A 441 -16.61 -19.75 15.51
N ASP A 442 -17.21 -19.99 16.67
CA ASP A 442 -16.51 -20.16 17.96
C ASP A 442 -16.07 -21.62 18.10
N LEU A 443 -14.76 -21.86 18.14
CA LEU A 443 -14.22 -23.22 18.22
C LEU A 443 -14.35 -23.82 19.63
N PHE A 444 -14.72 -23.04 20.64
CA PHE A 444 -14.98 -23.55 21.99
C PHE A 444 -16.39 -24.12 22.16
N ALA A 445 -17.32 -23.76 21.27
CA ALA A 445 -18.73 -24.02 21.47
C ALA A 445 -19.12 -25.51 21.30
N LYS A 446 -18.35 -26.27 20.52
CA LYS A 446 -18.63 -27.69 20.24
C LYS A 446 -17.40 -28.55 20.53
N PRO A 447 -17.56 -29.76 21.12
CA PRO A 447 -16.43 -30.66 21.38
C PRO A 447 -15.66 -31.05 20.11
N GLU A 448 -16.37 -31.26 19.00
CA GLU A 448 -15.79 -31.58 17.69
C GLU A 448 -14.86 -30.47 17.16
N ASP A 449 -15.10 -29.22 17.54
CA ASP A 449 -14.29 -28.08 17.11
C ASP A 449 -13.07 -27.84 18.01
N GLN A 450 -13.00 -28.49 19.18
CA GLN A 450 -11.89 -28.33 20.12
C GLN A 450 -10.61 -28.97 19.57
N GLU A 451 -10.70 -30.11 18.91
CA GLU A 451 -9.54 -30.73 18.24
C GLU A 451 -8.95 -29.80 17.15
N LEU A 452 -9.84 -29.18 16.36
CA LEU A 452 -9.45 -28.19 15.36
C LEU A 452 -8.83 -26.93 16.01
N PHE A 453 -9.34 -26.51 17.17
CA PHE A 453 -8.73 -25.42 17.94
C PHE A 453 -7.33 -25.77 18.43
N PHE A 454 -7.11 -26.96 18.99
CA PHE A 454 -5.80 -27.38 19.49
C PHE A 454 -4.78 -27.51 18.36
N THR A 455 -5.18 -28.11 17.23
CA THR A 455 -4.34 -28.21 16.03
C THR A 455 -3.92 -26.83 15.55
N ARG A 456 -4.90 -25.92 15.39
CA ARG A 456 -4.65 -24.54 14.95
C ARG A 456 -3.75 -23.76 15.91
N CYS A 457 -3.98 -23.86 17.21
CA CYS A 457 -3.13 -23.20 18.22
C CYS A 457 -1.69 -23.72 18.17
N THR A 458 -1.54 -25.04 18.03
CA THR A 458 -0.24 -25.71 17.96
C THR A 458 0.54 -25.22 16.75
N GLU A 459 -0.08 -25.23 15.57
CA GLU A 459 0.51 -24.68 14.33
C GLU A 459 0.89 -23.20 14.47
N TRP A 460 0.02 -22.39 15.08
CA TRP A 460 0.29 -20.97 15.27
C TRP A 460 1.47 -20.71 16.20
N LEU A 461 1.60 -21.48 17.28
CA LEU A 461 2.75 -21.40 18.20
C LEU A 461 4.05 -21.79 17.49
N TYR A 462 4.03 -22.86 16.68
CA TYR A 462 5.17 -23.28 15.87
C TYR A 462 5.60 -22.23 14.85
N LEU A 463 4.64 -21.59 14.16
CA LEU A 463 4.95 -20.54 13.17
C LEU A 463 5.52 -19.27 13.82
N LEU A 464 4.98 -18.88 14.99
CA LEU A 464 5.37 -17.64 15.67
C LEU A 464 6.69 -17.76 16.43
N SER A 465 6.99 -18.91 17.04
CA SER A 465 8.19 -19.09 17.85
C SER A 465 9.44 -19.28 16.98
N GLU A 466 10.38 -18.34 17.09
CA GLU A 466 11.71 -18.46 16.49
C GLU A 466 12.55 -19.50 17.24
N ARG A 467 12.37 -19.60 18.55
CA ARG A 467 13.07 -20.60 19.36
C ARG A 467 12.78 -22.02 18.89
N GLN A 468 11.52 -22.29 18.56
CA GLN A 468 11.11 -23.59 18.06
C GLN A 468 11.51 -23.78 16.59
N ALA A 469 11.47 -22.73 15.76
CA ALA A 469 12.01 -22.81 14.41
C ALA A 469 13.51 -23.17 14.37
N GLN A 470 14.28 -22.79 15.40
CA GLN A 470 15.69 -23.15 15.55
C GLN A 470 15.90 -24.60 16.00
N SER A 471 15.00 -25.16 16.82
CA SER A 471 15.08 -26.56 17.26
C SER A 471 14.59 -27.54 16.21
N GLU A 472 13.60 -27.16 15.38
CA GLU A 472 13.03 -27.99 14.31
C GLU A 472 13.89 -28.11 13.04
N GLY A 473 15.12 -27.58 13.05
CA GLY A 473 16.04 -27.70 11.95
C GLY A 473 16.25 -29.17 11.57
N LYS A 474 15.72 -29.58 10.41
CA LYS A 474 15.96 -30.93 9.87
C LYS A 474 17.47 -31.21 9.91
N PRO A 475 17.89 -32.40 10.38
CA PRO A 475 19.31 -32.71 10.45
C PRO A 475 19.93 -32.59 9.05
N LEU A 476 20.80 -31.59 8.90
CA LEU A 476 21.53 -31.36 7.65
C LEU A 476 22.81 -32.21 7.64
N THR A 477 23.23 -32.62 6.45
CA THR A 477 24.52 -33.30 6.28
C THR A 477 25.68 -32.37 6.65
N TYR A 478 26.68 -32.89 7.35
CA TYR A 478 27.86 -32.14 7.73
C TYR A 478 28.81 -31.95 6.54
N MET A 479 29.08 -30.71 6.16
CA MET A 479 30.02 -30.37 5.10
C MET A 479 31.47 -30.62 5.52
N ARG A 480 32.24 -31.36 4.73
CA ARG A 480 33.65 -31.66 5.03
C ARG A 480 34.53 -30.44 4.77
N LYS A 481 35.42 -30.12 5.72
CA LYS A 481 36.56 -29.22 5.50
C LYS A 481 37.56 -29.87 4.54
N SER A 482 38.30 -29.08 3.78
CA SER A 482 39.26 -29.59 2.79
C SER A 482 40.49 -28.70 2.62
N LYS A 483 41.56 -29.27 2.07
CA LYS A 483 42.78 -28.56 1.63
C LYS A 483 43.05 -28.82 0.15
N PRO A 484 43.76 -27.95 -0.57
CA PRO A 484 44.02 -28.17 -2.00
C PRO A 484 44.84 -29.45 -2.22
N SER A 485 44.52 -30.22 -3.25
CA SER A 485 45.40 -31.29 -3.74
C SER A 485 46.55 -30.69 -4.54
N ALA A 486 47.66 -31.43 -4.62
CA ALA A 486 48.81 -31.03 -5.43
C ALA A 486 48.57 -31.15 -6.95
N VAL A 487 47.51 -31.85 -7.37
CA VAL A 487 47.29 -32.23 -8.78
C VAL A 487 46.41 -31.24 -9.54
N ASN A 488 45.34 -30.74 -8.93
CA ASN A 488 44.34 -29.93 -9.60
C ASN A 488 43.66 -29.01 -8.58
N GLU A 489 43.47 -27.73 -8.93
CA GLU A 489 42.84 -26.72 -8.06
C GLU A 489 41.40 -27.10 -7.66
N ASN A 490 40.69 -27.79 -8.55
CA ASN A 490 39.32 -28.26 -8.32
C ASN A 490 39.27 -29.59 -7.54
N VAL A 491 40.40 -30.26 -7.34
CA VAL A 491 40.48 -31.48 -6.53
C VAL A 491 40.98 -31.11 -5.14
N ARG A 492 40.17 -31.42 -4.12
CA ARG A 492 40.48 -31.06 -2.74
C ARG A 492 40.49 -32.29 -1.84
N ILE A 493 41.48 -32.35 -0.97
CA ILE A 493 41.62 -33.42 0.01
C ILE A 493 40.63 -33.16 1.14
N ALA A 494 39.63 -34.01 1.27
CA ALA A 494 38.59 -33.89 2.28
C ALA A 494 39.08 -34.37 3.65
N TRP A 495 38.62 -33.71 4.70
CA TRP A 495 38.70 -34.27 6.04
C TRP A 495 37.78 -35.48 6.15
N VAL A 496 38.33 -36.66 6.48
CA VAL A 496 37.57 -37.91 6.60
C VAL A 496 37.55 -38.36 8.07
N PRO A 497 36.47 -38.10 8.82
CA PRO A 497 36.40 -38.46 10.24
C PRO A 497 36.60 -39.97 10.48
N GLU A 498 36.09 -40.82 9.57
CA GLU A 498 36.14 -42.28 9.66
C GLU A 498 37.57 -42.88 9.59
N LEU A 499 38.51 -42.16 8.96
CA LEU A 499 39.88 -42.64 8.71
C LEU A 499 40.90 -42.11 9.73
N GLN A 500 40.50 -41.22 10.64
CA GLN A 500 41.36 -40.48 11.57
C GLN A 500 41.76 -41.27 12.84
N LYS A 501 41.93 -42.60 12.75
CA LYS A 501 42.27 -43.46 13.92
C LYS A 501 43.64 -43.14 14.57
N LYS A 502 44.47 -42.27 13.98
CA LYS A 502 45.86 -42.01 14.42
C LYS A 502 46.17 -40.55 14.82
N THR A 503 45.29 -39.59 14.61
CA THR A 503 45.59 -38.15 14.78
C THR A 503 44.62 -37.49 15.75
N ARG A 504 45.14 -36.79 16.77
CA ARG A 504 44.35 -36.06 17.79
C ARG A 504 43.98 -34.63 17.40
N LEU A 505 44.44 -34.13 16.24
CA LEU A 505 44.26 -32.73 15.83
C LEU A 505 42.89 -32.49 15.19
N LEU A 506 42.33 -31.29 15.40
CA LEU A 506 41.11 -30.85 14.72
C LEU A 506 41.40 -30.50 13.25
N PRO A 507 40.40 -30.56 12.34
CA PRO A 507 40.64 -30.30 10.91
C PRO A 507 41.28 -28.93 10.61
N SER A 508 40.96 -27.90 11.40
CA SER A 508 41.56 -26.56 11.26
C SER A 508 43.05 -26.55 11.59
N GLU A 509 43.48 -27.32 12.58
CA GLU A 509 44.89 -27.46 12.98
C GLU A 509 45.68 -28.25 11.94
N MET A 510 45.00 -29.07 11.14
CA MET A 510 45.56 -29.76 9.97
C MET A 510 45.63 -28.88 8.71
N GLY A 511 45.33 -27.58 8.81
CA GLY A 511 45.30 -26.65 7.70
C GLY A 511 44.13 -26.86 6.73
N MET A 512 43.04 -27.50 7.17
CA MET A 512 41.83 -27.71 6.36
C MET A 512 40.80 -26.62 6.64
N GLY A 513 40.21 -26.06 5.58
CA GLY A 513 39.22 -24.98 5.64
C GLY A 513 37.93 -25.33 4.88
N PHE A 514 36.91 -24.47 4.98
CA PHE A 514 35.71 -24.60 4.13
C PHE A 514 36.01 -24.08 2.72
N SER A 515 35.81 -24.92 1.71
CA SER A 515 35.99 -24.55 0.31
C SER A 515 35.13 -25.45 -0.57
N TYR A 516 34.23 -24.84 -1.33
CA TYR A 516 33.35 -25.50 -2.28
C TYR A 516 32.97 -24.53 -3.40
N LYS A 517 33.07 -25.01 -4.64
CA LYS A 517 32.64 -24.35 -5.88
C LYS A 517 32.02 -25.39 -6.80
N ASN A 518 31.16 -24.98 -7.72
CA ASN A 518 30.68 -25.89 -8.78
C ASN A 518 31.88 -26.45 -9.55
N GLY A 519 31.99 -27.79 -9.61
CA GLY A 519 33.14 -28.50 -10.18
C GLY A 519 34.20 -28.95 -9.16
N THR A 520 34.04 -28.67 -7.87
CA THR A 520 34.95 -29.18 -6.82
C THR A 520 34.73 -30.67 -6.59
N ARG A 521 35.80 -31.46 -6.68
CA ARG A 521 35.82 -32.89 -6.36
C ARG A 521 36.58 -33.14 -5.06
N PHE A 522 35.95 -33.88 -4.15
CA PHE A 522 36.55 -34.22 -2.86
C PHE A 522 37.20 -35.60 -2.93
N VAL A 523 38.44 -35.69 -2.45
CA VAL A 523 39.24 -36.92 -2.51
C VAL A 523 39.94 -37.20 -1.18
N HIS A 524 40.30 -38.46 -0.98
CA HIS A 524 41.30 -38.89 -0.01
C HIS A 524 42.56 -39.22 -0.80
N GLU A 525 43.63 -38.47 -0.55
CA GLU A 525 44.88 -38.57 -1.30
C GLU A 525 45.93 -39.35 -0.49
N THR A 526 46.49 -40.38 -1.09
CA THR A 526 47.55 -41.22 -0.51
C THR A 526 48.69 -41.38 -1.51
N PHE A 527 49.87 -41.76 -1.03
CA PHE A 527 51.02 -42.03 -1.89
C PHE A 527 51.39 -43.51 -1.81
N PRO A 528 51.76 -44.16 -2.93
CA PRO A 528 52.26 -45.53 -2.91
C PRO A 528 53.54 -45.61 -2.08
N ALA A 529 53.74 -46.72 -1.37
CA ALA A 529 54.97 -46.95 -0.62
C ALA A 529 56.16 -47.03 -1.59
N ALA A 530 57.12 -46.13 -1.43
CA ALA A 530 58.34 -46.11 -2.25
C ALA A 530 59.23 -47.30 -1.88
N GLY A 531 59.18 -48.38 -2.66
CA GLY A 531 60.13 -49.50 -2.54
C GLY A 531 61.54 -49.10 -2.98
N ALA A 532 62.55 -49.92 -2.69
CA ALA A 532 63.94 -49.67 -3.10
C ALA A 532 64.18 -50.02 -4.60
N THR A 533 63.59 -49.24 -5.51
CA THR A 533 63.70 -49.46 -6.97
C THR A 533 64.28 -48.22 -7.67
N LEU A 534 64.73 -48.36 -8.91
CA LEU A 534 65.17 -47.20 -9.71
C LEU A 534 64.01 -46.21 -9.93
N ALA A 535 62.79 -46.72 -10.16
CA ALA A 535 61.61 -45.90 -10.35
C ALA A 535 61.33 -44.97 -9.16
N SER A 536 61.50 -45.44 -7.91
CA SER A 536 61.29 -44.58 -6.73
C SER A 536 62.42 -43.56 -6.49
N LYS A 537 63.60 -43.75 -7.09
CA LYS A 537 64.71 -42.80 -7.01
C LYS A 537 64.65 -41.70 -8.08
N PHE A 538 64.04 -41.98 -9.24
CA PHE A 538 64.08 -41.09 -10.41
C PHE A 538 62.72 -40.55 -10.85
N LEU A 539 61.60 -41.22 -10.57
CA LEU A 539 60.26 -40.76 -10.92
C LEU A 539 59.58 -40.07 -9.73
N ALA A 540 58.82 -39.02 -10.00
CA ALA A 540 58.00 -38.36 -8.99
C ALA A 540 56.92 -39.32 -8.45
N LEU A 541 56.60 -39.21 -7.15
CA LEU A 541 55.53 -39.97 -6.54
C LEU A 541 54.19 -39.60 -7.18
N GLN A 542 53.46 -40.61 -7.68
CA GLN A 542 52.13 -40.42 -8.23
C GLN A 542 51.09 -40.53 -7.09
N PRO A 543 50.28 -39.48 -6.83
CA PRO A 543 49.24 -39.55 -5.81
C PRO A 543 48.11 -40.47 -6.25
N ILE A 544 47.70 -41.35 -5.34
CA ILE A 544 46.51 -42.19 -5.49
C ILE A 544 45.34 -41.44 -4.85
N GLN A 545 44.38 -41.05 -5.69
CA GLN A 545 43.19 -40.31 -5.28
C GLN A 545 41.98 -41.24 -5.24
N THR A 546 41.40 -41.41 -4.05
CA THR A 546 40.11 -42.09 -3.87
C THR A 546 39.03 -41.04 -3.67
N GLU A 547 38.01 -41.03 -4.52
CA GLU A 547 36.91 -40.07 -4.40
C GLU A 547 36.09 -40.27 -3.12
N VAL A 548 35.67 -39.15 -2.51
CA VAL A 548 34.87 -39.13 -1.29
C VAL A 548 33.75 -38.10 -1.44
N THR A 549 32.64 -38.29 -0.74
CA THR A 549 31.53 -37.34 -0.74
C THR A 549 31.93 -36.02 -0.08
N ALA A 550 31.39 -34.90 -0.57
CA ALA A 550 31.62 -33.57 0.01
C ALA A 550 31.00 -33.39 1.42
N ALA A 551 30.05 -34.24 1.78
CA ALA A 551 29.32 -34.20 3.04
C ALA A 551 29.29 -35.57 3.75
N VAL A 552 29.04 -35.53 5.05
CA VAL A 552 28.85 -36.68 5.93
C VAL A 552 27.42 -36.66 6.43
N ASP A 553 26.69 -37.76 6.24
CA ASP A 553 25.34 -37.93 6.77
C ASP A 553 25.43 -38.70 8.10
N PHE A 554 25.42 -37.97 9.21
CA PHE A 554 25.50 -38.57 10.55
C PHE A 554 24.23 -39.35 10.93
N SER A 555 23.07 -38.99 10.37
CA SER A 555 21.79 -39.67 10.63
C SER A 555 21.77 -41.06 9.98
N ARG A 556 22.39 -41.23 8.81
CA ARG A 556 22.57 -42.56 8.19
C ARG A 556 23.64 -43.40 8.88
N LEU A 557 24.72 -42.77 9.33
CA LEU A 557 25.80 -43.47 10.03
C LEU A 557 25.32 -44.08 11.35
N SER A 558 24.52 -43.36 12.15
CA SER A 558 23.93 -43.89 13.38
C SER A 558 22.92 -45.01 13.14
N GLY A 559 22.09 -44.91 12.09
CA GLY A 559 21.13 -45.98 11.73
C GLY A 559 21.81 -47.28 11.24
N SER A 560 22.94 -47.17 10.55
CA SER A 560 23.68 -48.34 10.03
C SER A 560 24.44 -49.13 11.12
N ILE A 561 24.76 -48.51 12.26
CA ILE A 561 25.47 -49.16 13.36
C ILE A 561 24.50 -49.99 14.24
N VAL A 562 23.21 -49.65 14.24
CA VAL A 562 22.16 -50.34 15.04
C VAL A 562 21.60 -51.59 14.34
N SER A 563 21.94 -51.83 13.07
CA SER A 563 21.59 -53.07 12.37
C SER A 563 22.85 -53.76 11.85
N PRO A 564 23.39 -54.78 12.56
CA PRO A 564 24.42 -55.62 11.94
C PRO A 564 23.79 -56.34 10.73
N PRO A 565 24.57 -56.62 9.67
CA PRO A 565 24.04 -57.37 8.54
C PRO A 565 23.61 -58.75 9.03
N VAL A 566 22.38 -59.14 8.73
CA VAL A 566 21.91 -60.52 8.88
C VAL A 566 22.78 -61.38 7.97
N SER A 567 23.80 -62.02 8.54
CA SER A 567 24.63 -63.03 7.87
C SER A 567 23.73 -64.20 7.44
N ARG A 568 23.33 -64.23 6.16
CA ARG A 568 22.84 -65.45 5.53
C ARG A 568 24.04 -66.38 5.32
N LEU A 569 24.17 -67.36 6.20
CA LEU A 569 24.96 -68.57 6.01
C LEU A 569 24.57 -69.24 4.69
N ILE A 570 25.49 -69.26 3.73
CA ILE A 570 25.48 -70.22 2.63
C ILE A 570 26.66 -71.16 2.89
N HIS A 571 26.34 -72.41 3.22
CA HIS A 571 27.32 -73.49 3.30
C HIS A 571 27.90 -73.80 1.91
N PRO A 572 29.18 -74.19 1.81
CA PRO A 572 29.82 -74.58 0.56
C PRO A 572 29.61 -76.08 0.29
N SER A 573 29.26 -76.45 -0.95
CA SER A 573 29.56 -77.79 -1.46
C SER A 573 30.44 -77.69 -2.70
N ALA A 574 31.49 -78.50 -2.67
CA ALA A 574 32.65 -78.50 -3.53
C ALA A 574 32.40 -78.98 -4.98
N GLY A 575 33.35 -78.61 -5.83
CA GLY A 575 33.67 -79.24 -7.12
C GLY A 575 33.07 -78.50 -8.31
N GLY A 576 33.81 -77.99 -9.29
CA GLY A 576 35.23 -78.04 -9.59
C GLY A 576 35.42 -77.57 -11.04
N ALA A 577 36.54 -76.88 -11.27
CA ALA A 577 37.22 -76.66 -12.55
C ALA A 577 36.67 -75.69 -13.62
N SER A 578 37.57 -74.73 -13.91
CA SER A 578 37.98 -74.23 -15.23
C SER A 578 37.27 -73.05 -15.89
N GLU A 579 37.95 -71.90 -15.74
CA GLU A 579 38.37 -70.97 -16.81
C GLU A 579 37.39 -70.12 -17.63
N THR A 580 37.84 -68.86 -17.76
CA THR A 580 37.68 -67.88 -18.87
C THR A 580 36.48 -66.91 -18.92
N ARG A 581 36.86 -65.64 -18.65
CA ARG A 581 36.40 -64.35 -19.19
C ARG A 581 35.32 -64.39 -20.30
N THR A 582 34.25 -63.60 -20.13
CA THR A 582 34.02 -62.37 -20.93
C THR A 582 32.86 -61.54 -20.35
N LEU A 583 33.09 -60.22 -20.28
CA LEU A 583 32.12 -59.17 -19.94
C LEU A 583 31.25 -58.87 -21.16
N ALA A 584 29.93 -58.81 -20.98
CA ALA A 584 29.01 -58.19 -21.94
C ALA A 584 28.28 -57.02 -21.27
N VAL A 585 28.23 -55.94 -22.04
CA VAL A 585 27.67 -54.61 -21.77
C VAL A 585 26.14 -54.63 -21.79
N ALA A 586 25.51 -53.84 -20.91
CA ALA A 586 24.26 -53.16 -21.24
C ALA A 586 24.09 -51.89 -20.39
N THR A 587 23.99 -50.78 -21.10
CA THR A 587 23.83 -49.38 -20.70
C THR A 587 22.40 -49.04 -20.26
N ALA A 588 22.26 -48.08 -19.32
CA ALA A 588 21.10 -47.19 -19.26
C ALA A 588 21.55 -45.79 -18.80
N ALA A 589 21.28 -44.79 -19.66
CA ALA A 589 21.58 -43.39 -19.48
C ALA A 589 20.33 -42.64 -18.96
N VAL A 590 20.54 -41.57 -18.18
CA VAL A 590 19.51 -40.55 -17.91
C VAL A 590 20.15 -39.16 -18.11
N THR A 591 19.67 -38.45 -19.12
CA THR A 591 19.96 -37.05 -19.42
C THR A 591 18.82 -36.15 -18.92
N ALA A 592 19.19 -34.99 -18.39
CA ALA A 592 18.32 -33.91 -17.93
C ALA A 592 17.65 -33.14 -19.10
N PRO A 593 16.60 -32.34 -18.85
CA PRO A 593 16.16 -31.32 -19.79
C PRO A 593 16.19 -29.89 -19.22
N ALA A 594 16.40 -28.94 -20.14
CA ALA A 594 16.24 -27.51 -19.95
C ALA A 594 15.31 -26.94 -21.06
N THR A 595 14.50 -25.97 -20.65
CA THR A 595 14.05 -24.73 -21.33
C THR A 595 13.19 -24.74 -22.62
N GLU A 596 12.13 -23.93 -22.51
CA GLU A 596 11.49 -23.00 -23.47
C GLU A 596 10.43 -23.46 -24.50
N GLY A 597 9.28 -22.75 -24.50
CA GLY A 597 8.76 -22.08 -25.70
C GLY A 597 7.43 -22.53 -26.33
N ASP A 598 6.34 -21.88 -25.90
CA ASP A 598 5.21 -21.30 -26.66
C ASP A 598 4.19 -22.09 -27.54
N ASN A 599 2.92 -21.68 -27.33
CA ASN A 599 1.75 -21.56 -28.24
C ASN A 599 1.06 -22.86 -28.76
N GLU A 600 -0.27 -23.02 -28.89
CA GLU A 600 -1.44 -22.14 -28.82
C GLU A 600 -2.74 -23.01 -28.83
N VAL A 601 -3.84 -22.48 -28.27
CA VAL A 601 -5.26 -22.52 -28.76
C VAL A 601 -6.23 -23.70 -28.48
N ASN A 602 -7.38 -23.29 -27.89
CA ASN A 602 -8.77 -23.80 -27.92
C ASN A 602 -9.25 -24.98 -27.05
N SER A 603 -10.14 -24.67 -26.10
CA SER A 603 -11.53 -25.16 -26.13
C SER A 603 -12.45 -24.41 -25.15
N LEU A 604 -13.55 -23.83 -25.68
CA LEU A 604 -14.76 -23.49 -24.95
C LEU A 604 -15.46 -24.77 -24.43
N ALA A 605 -16.08 -24.70 -23.24
CA ALA A 605 -17.51 -24.96 -23.03
C ALA A 605 -17.87 -25.03 -21.52
N ASP A 606 -18.83 -24.17 -21.16
CA ASP A 606 -19.95 -24.36 -20.23
C ASP A 606 -19.82 -25.30 -19.01
N LYS A 607 -20.12 -24.72 -17.84
CA LYS A 607 -21.32 -25.11 -17.08
C LYS A 607 -21.72 -24.08 -16.02
N ASN A 608 -22.94 -23.59 -16.21
CA ASN A 608 -23.77 -22.92 -15.22
C ASN A 608 -23.91 -23.76 -13.94
N ALA A 609 -23.73 -23.13 -12.78
CA ALA A 609 -24.38 -23.54 -11.55
C ALA A 609 -24.68 -22.29 -10.71
N VAL A 610 -25.94 -21.86 -10.82
CA VAL A 610 -26.60 -20.89 -9.96
C VAL A 610 -26.75 -21.51 -8.58
N SER A 611 -26.23 -20.88 -7.53
CA SER A 611 -26.76 -21.03 -6.18
C SER A 611 -26.89 -19.65 -5.55
N MET A 612 -28.11 -19.11 -5.64
CA MET A 612 -28.56 -18.07 -4.73
C MET A 612 -28.60 -18.66 -3.32
N GLU A 613 -28.09 -17.94 -2.33
CA GLU A 613 -28.64 -17.88 -0.97
C GLU A 613 -27.92 -16.79 -0.14
N PRO A 614 -28.51 -16.29 0.97
CA PRO A 614 -28.80 -14.87 1.11
C PRO A 614 -27.82 -14.15 2.03
N THR A 615 -27.69 -12.85 1.76
CA THR A 615 -27.24 -11.81 2.67
C THR A 615 -28.00 -11.87 4.00
N PHE A 616 -27.35 -11.78 5.16
CA PHE A 616 -27.74 -10.93 6.31
C PHE A 616 -26.64 -10.88 7.40
N GLU A 617 -26.35 -9.64 7.81
CA GLU A 617 -25.62 -9.11 9.00
C GLU A 617 -24.27 -9.68 9.39
#